data_AF-A0A0R3QJ13-F1
#
_entry.id   AF-A0A0R3QJ13-F1
#
_cell.length_a   1.000
_cell.length_b   1.000
_cell.length_c   1.000
_cell.angle_alpha   90.00
_cell.angle_beta   90.00
_cell.angle_gamma   90.00
#
_symmetry.space_group_name_H-M   'P 1'
#
loop_
_entity.id
_entity.type
_entity.pdbx_description
1 polymer ?
#
loop_
_entity_poly.entity_id
_entity_poly.type
_entity_poly.pdbx_seq_one_letter_code
_entity_poly.pdbx_strand_id
1 'polypeptide(L)'
;MEISSVDEPEEAIREIVLRSRTITIPVPVTHATVAVAVPEVFHPADLGDLPDQFRRELEVPQAEPYTVVREEGNITIVCGICDRQFETLKGWRIHASKKHKQDGFCARCGHNLLLPPEFTAAQRTAAIELHALDWCPRACAAVMDERQVKRRRLNLVGREEDAQYLFVPGEKSHGVKPVIPFGTPHAASLSLPIPMLHPLSNEGGQAG
;
A
#
# COMPACT_ATOMS: atom_id res chain seq x y z
N MET A 1 26.94 6.04 -60.55
CA MET A 1 25.89 5.07 -60.20
C MET A 1 26.40 4.38 -58.95
N GLU A 2 25.74 4.61 -57.81
CA GLU A 2 25.61 3.72 -56.63
C GLU A 2 24.55 4.40 -55.75
N ILE A 3 23.37 3.79 -55.68
CA ILE A 3 22.23 4.24 -54.87
C ILE A 3 22.20 3.30 -53.68
N SER A 4 22.64 3.78 -52.53
CA SER A 4 22.59 3.03 -51.27
C SER A 4 21.12 2.88 -50.84
N SER A 5 20.59 1.67 -50.95
CA SER A 5 19.28 1.30 -50.42
C SER A 5 19.34 1.30 -48.89
N VAL A 6 18.67 2.29 -48.28
CA VAL A 6 18.31 2.27 -46.87
C VAL A 6 17.11 1.34 -46.76
N ASP A 7 17.29 0.15 -46.17
CA ASP A 7 16.18 -0.74 -45.82
C ASP A 7 15.23 0.01 -44.87
N GLU A 8 14.00 0.24 -45.32
CA GLU A 8 12.94 0.77 -44.46
C GLU A 8 12.53 -0.28 -43.42
N PRO A 9 12.32 0.11 -42.15
CA PRO A 9 11.86 -0.82 -41.14
C PRO A 9 10.47 -1.36 -41.50
N GLU A 10 10.26 -2.67 -41.42
CA GLU A 10 8.93 -3.27 -41.63
C GLU A 10 7.91 -2.64 -40.66
N GLU A 11 6.83 -2.07 -41.21
CA GLU A 11 5.72 -1.48 -40.45
C GLU A 11 4.48 -2.36 -40.54
N ALA A 12 3.87 -2.68 -39.40
CA ALA A 12 2.57 -3.34 -39.32
C ALA A 12 1.45 -2.29 -39.12
N ILE A 13 0.40 -2.34 -39.93
CA ILE A 13 -0.72 -1.40 -39.85
C ILE A 13 -1.71 -1.86 -38.78
N ARG A 14 -1.98 -1.02 -37.77
CA ARG A 14 -3.08 -1.22 -36.81
C ARG A 14 -4.28 -0.37 -37.22
N GLU A 15 -5.42 -1.02 -37.39
CA GLU A 15 -6.68 -0.35 -37.74
C GLU A 15 -7.53 -0.10 -36.48
N ILE A 16 -7.92 1.15 -36.26
CA ILE A 16 -8.89 1.54 -35.23
C ILE A 16 -10.18 1.94 -35.93
N VAL A 17 -11.19 1.09 -35.81
CA VAL A 17 -12.53 1.34 -36.37
C VAL A 17 -13.38 2.10 -35.35
N LEU A 18 -13.69 3.36 -35.66
CA LEU A 18 -14.65 4.18 -34.92
C LEU A 18 -15.97 4.22 -35.69
N ARG A 19 -17.07 4.56 -35.01
CA ARG A 19 -18.44 4.59 -35.60
C ARG A 19 -18.56 5.42 -36.89
N SER A 20 -17.69 6.41 -37.11
CA SER A 20 -17.74 7.32 -38.27
C SER A 20 -16.46 7.37 -39.10
N ARG A 21 -15.38 6.69 -38.69
CA ARG A 21 -14.13 6.64 -39.47
C ARG A 21 -13.23 5.50 -39.02
N THR A 22 -12.39 5.08 -39.95
CA THR A 22 -11.26 4.19 -39.69
C THR A 22 -9.98 5.03 -39.63
N ILE A 23 -9.16 4.78 -38.61
CA ILE A 23 -7.81 5.36 -38.51
C ILE A 23 -6.81 4.21 -38.65
N THR A 24 -5.90 4.32 -39.62
CA THR A 24 -4.77 3.41 -39.80
C THR A 24 -3.52 4.03 -39.17
N ILE A 25 -2.86 3.27 -38.30
CA ILE A 25 -1.62 3.70 -37.64
C ILE A 25 -0.51 2.73 -38.08
N PRO A 26 0.52 3.19 -38.79
CA PRO A 26 1.72 2.39 -39.01
C PRO A 26 2.42 2.20 -37.67
N VAL A 27 2.66 0.94 -37.31
CA VAL A 27 3.37 0.56 -36.08
C VAL A 27 4.64 -0.15 -36.50
N PRO A 28 5.83 0.37 -36.18
CA PRO A 28 7.09 -0.31 -36.43
C PRO A 28 7.05 -1.72 -35.82
N VAL A 29 7.42 -2.74 -36.60
CA VAL A 29 7.55 -4.11 -36.09
C VAL A 29 8.81 -4.19 -35.24
N THR A 30 8.71 -3.72 -34.00
CA THR A 30 9.67 -4.14 -32.99
C THR A 30 9.36 -5.60 -32.69
N HIS A 31 10.19 -6.51 -33.17
CA HIS A 31 10.38 -7.81 -32.53
C HIS A 31 10.95 -7.53 -31.14
N ALA A 32 10.10 -7.04 -30.24
CA ALA A 32 10.40 -6.97 -28.83
C ALA A 32 10.45 -8.42 -28.38
N THR A 33 11.65 -9.00 -28.41
CA THR A 33 11.98 -10.09 -27.50
C THR A 33 11.81 -9.46 -26.13
N VAL A 34 10.59 -9.56 -25.57
CA VAL A 34 10.30 -9.11 -24.23
C VAL A 34 11.22 -9.95 -23.37
N ALA A 35 12.30 -9.35 -22.89
CA ALA A 35 13.16 -9.97 -21.90
C ALA A 35 12.23 -10.36 -20.76
N VAL A 36 11.93 -11.65 -20.65
CA VAL A 36 11.05 -12.17 -19.62
C VAL A 36 11.74 -11.83 -18.32
N ALA A 37 11.25 -10.81 -17.62
CA ALA A 37 11.78 -10.40 -16.36
C ALA A 37 11.71 -11.62 -15.44
N VAL A 38 12.88 -12.20 -15.18
CA VAL A 38 13.00 -13.39 -14.37
C VAL A 38 12.45 -13.02 -12.98
N PRO A 39 11.40 -13.71 -12.48
CA PRO A 39 10.96 -13.53 -11.11
C PRO A 39 12.15 -13.76 -10.17
N GLU A 40 12.51 -12.70 -9.47
CA GLU A 40 13.56 -12.75 -8.44
C GLU A 40 13.13 -13.70 -7.33
N VAL A 41 14.10 -14.30 -6.65
CA VAL A 41 13.84 -15.04 -5.41
C VAL A 41 13.23 -14.08 -4.40
N PHE A 42 12.25 -14.55 -3.64
CA PHE A 42 11.60 -13.71 -2.64
C PHE A 42 12.54 -13.33 -1.51
N HIS A 43 12.64 -12.04 -1.24
CA HIS A 43 13.34 -11.52 -0.07
C HIS A 43 12.37 -10.65 0.73
N PRO A 44 12.05 -11.01 1.99
CA PRO A 44 11.34 -10.10 2.89
C PRO A 44 12.04 -8.74 3.00
N ALA A 45 11.31 -7.73 3.44
CA ALA A 45 11.91 -6.44 3.79
C ALA A 45 12.93 -6.60 4.93
N ASP A 46 14.06 -5.90 4.85
CA ASP A 46 14.88 -5.73 6.04
C ASP A 46 14.10 -4.89 7.06
N LEU A 47 14.09 -5.33 8.31
CA LEU A 47 13.43 -4.66 9.42
C LEU A 47 14.42 -3.78 10.21
N GLY A 48 15.72 -3.76 9.88
CA GLY A 48 16.75 -3.06 10.65
C GLY A 48 16.49 -1.57 10.90
N ASP A 49 15.97 -0.87 9.90
CA ASP A 49 15.63 0.56 10.01
C ASP A 49 14.28 0.83 10.69
N LEU A 50 13.50 -0.21 10.97
CA LEU A 50 12.17 -0.10 11.52
C LEU A 50 12.22 0.09 13.05
N PRO A 51 11.51 1.08 13.62
CA PRO A 51 11.41 1.24 15.07
C PRO A 51 10.95 -0.03 15.80
N ASP A 52 11.49 -0.27 17.00
CA ASP A 52 11.26 -1.47 17.82
C ASP A 52 9.79 -1.79 18.06
N GLN A 53 8.94 -0.76 18.20
CA GLN A 53 7.50 -0.94 18.37
C GLN A 53 6.88 -1.70 17.19
N PHE A 54 7.23 -1.35 15.97
CA PHE A 54 6.71 -2.00 14.76
C PHE A 54 7.40 -3.34 14.49
N ARG A 55 8.69 -3.47 14.83
CA ARG A 55 9.41 -4.74 14.69
C ARG A 55 8.78 -5.84 15.53
N ARG A 56 8.33 -5.50 16.75
CA ARG A 56 7.63 -6.44 17.64
C ARG A 56 6.25 -6.87 17.15
N GLU A 57 5.67 -6.14 16.19
CA GLU A 57 4.37 -6.49 15.59
C GLU A 57 4.52 -7.37 14.33
N LEU A 58 5.74 -7.60 13.85
CA LEU A 58 6.00 -8.39 12.65
C LEU A 58 6.69 -9.71 12.95
N GLU A 59 6.29 -10.74 12.21
CA GLU A 59 6.98 -12.02 12.14
C GLU A 59 7.36 -12.35 10.70
N VAL A 60 8.49 -13.04 10.56
CA VAL A 60 8.89 -13.65 9.30
C VAL A 60 7.96 -14.86 9.04
N PRO A 61 7.35 -14.98 7.84
CA PRO A 61 6.55 -16.13 7.50
C PRO A 61 7.34 -17.43 7.60
N GLN A 62 6.76 -18.45 8.22
CA GLN A 62 7.40 -19.77 8.39
C GLN A 62 7.59 -20.50 7.05
N ALA A 63 6.69 -20.27 6.10
CA ALA A 63 6.80 -20.76 4.73
C ALA A 63 7.25 -19.63 3.80
N GLU A 64 8.00 -19.98 2.75
CA GLU A 64 8.31 -19.03 1.68
C GLU A 64 7.01 -18.53 1.03
N PRO A 65 6.78 -17.21 0.92
CA PRO A 65 5.51 -16.70 0.38
C PRO A 65 5.22 -17.10 -1.07
N TYR A 66 6.26 -17.35 -1.86
CA TYR A 66 6.16 -18.04 -3.13
C TYR A 66 7.45 -18.75 -3.49
N THR A 67 7.34 -19.74 -4.35
CA THR A 67 8.47 -20.38 -5.04
C THR A 67 8.40 -20.09 -6.54
N VAL A 68 9.54 -20.17 -7.22
CA VAL A 68 9.65 -19.98 -8.67
C VAL A 68 10.04 -21.32 -9.30
N VAL A 69 9.13 -21.90 -10.07
CA VAL A 69 9.33 -23.14 -10.82
C VAL A 69 9.70 -22.79 -12.26
N ARG A 70 10.73 -23.45 -12.80
CA ARG A 70 11.20 -23.27 -14.17
C ARG A 70 11.09 -24.59 -14.92
N GLU A 71 10.21 -24.65 -15.91
CA GLU A 71 9.99 -25.84 -16.73
C GLU A 71 9.99 -25.41 -18.21
N GLU A 72 10.88 -26.01 -19.02
CA GLU A 72 10.91 -25.87 -20.48
C GLU A 72 10.90 -24.41 -21.00
N GLY A 73 11.49 -23.47 -20.23
CA GLY A 73 11.53 -22.05 -20.57
C GLY A 73 10.34 -21.23 -20.06
N ASN A 74 9.31 -21.88 -19.52
CA ASN A 74 8.23 -21.23 -18.80
C ASN A 74 8.61 -21.02 -17.33
N ILE A 75 8.19 -19.87 -16.79
CA ILE A 75 8.38 -19.56 -15.37
C ILE A 75 7.01 -19.49 -14.71
N THR A 76 6.81 -20.31 -13.70
CA THR A 76 5.59 -20.35 -12.90
C THR A 76 5.89 -19.96 -11.47
N ILE A 77 5.06 -19.09 -10.92
CA ILE A 77 5.15 -18.64 -9.53
C ILE A 77 4.08 -19.35 -8.73
N VAL A 78 4.49 -20.13 -7.73
CA VAL A 78 3.59 -20.91 -6.90
C VAL A 78 3.43 -20.21 -5.55
N CYS A 79 2.20 -19.89 -5.16
CA CYS A 79 1.92 -19.31 -3.85
C CYS A 79 2.25 -20.33 -2.75
N GLY A 80 3.18 -20.03 -1.85
CA GLY A 80 3.57 -20.96 -0.79
C GLY A 80 2.56 -21.10 0.36
N ILE A 81 1.42 -20.40 0.28
CA ILE A 81 0.35 -20.44 1.28
C ILE A 81 -0.84 -21.30 0.81
N CYS A 82 -1.11 -21.38 -0.49
CA CYS A 82 -2.24 -22.13 -1.04
C CYS A 82 -1.99 -22.82 -2.39
N ASP A 83 -0.73 -22.93 -2.79
CA ASP A 83 -0.25 -23.63 -4.00
C ASP A 83 -0.80 -23.13 -5.34
N ARG A 84 -1.50 -21.99 -5.33
CA ARG A 84 -2.04 -21.39 -6.55
C ARG A 84 -0.91 -20.84 -7.44
N GLN A 85 -0.99 -21.14 -8.73
CA GLN A 85 0.02 -20.78 -9.72
C GLN A 85 -0.28 -19.46 -10.43
N PHE A 86 0.77 -18.74 -10.81
CA PHE A 86 0.72 -17.47 -11.52
C PHE A 86 1.85 -17.37 -12.53
N GLU A 87 1.56 -16.81 -13.71
CA GLU A 87 2.58 -16.51 -14.73
C GLU A 87 3.41 -15.26 -14.37
N THR A 88 2.91 -14.41 -13.48
CA THR A 88 3.56 -13.13 -13.15
C THR A 88 3.58 -12.83 -11.65
N LEU A 89 4.66 -12.20 -11.19
CA LEU A 89 4.78 -11.73 -9.80
C LEU A 89 3.66 -10.75 -9.44
N LYS A 90 3.23 -9.94 -10.41
CA LYS A 90 2.09 -9.03 -10.25
C LYS A 90 0.80 -9.81 -9.95
N GLY A 91 0.53 -10.88 -10.69
CA GLY A 91 -0.61 -11.76 -10.47
C GLY A 91 -0.60 -12.37 -9.07
N TRP A 92 0.56 -12.91 -8.65
CA TRP A 92 0.74 -13.43 -7.30
C TRP A 92 0.53 -12.37 -6.22
N ARG A 93 1.11 -11.16 -6.35
CA ARG A 93 0.94 -10.07 -5.36
C ARG A 93 -0.51 -9.66 -5.19
N ILE A 94 -1.29 -9.56 -6.29
CA ILE A 94 -2.72 -9.24 -6.26
C ILE A 94 -3.49 -10.34 -5.52
N HIS A 95 -3.15 -11.60 -5.79
CA HIS A 95 -3.75 -12.73 -5.11
C HIS A 95 -3.44 -12.72 -3.61
N ALA A 96 -2.16 -12.64 -3.22
CA ALA A 96 -1.75 -12.67 -1.83
C ALA A 96 -2.35 -11.50 -1.02
N SER A 97 -2.36 -10.29 -1.59
CA SER A 97 -2.95 -9.11 -0.96
C SER A 97 -4.47 -9.21 -0.74
N LYS A 98 -5.16 -10.09 -1.45
CA LYS A 98 -6.62 -10.28 -1.33
C LYS A 98 -6.99 -11.52 -0.52
N LYS A 99 -6.28 -12.63 -0.75
CA LYS A 99 -6.63 -13.94 -0.18
C LYS A 99 -5.96 -14.19 1.16
N HIS A 100 -4.73 -13.74 1.34
CA HIS A 100 -3.95 -13.95 2.57
C HIS A 100 -3.90 -12.72 3.46
N LYS A 101 -4.73 -11.71 3.12
CA LYS A 101 -4.86 -10.52 3.95
C LYS A 101 -5.33 -10.91 5.33
N GLN A 102 -6.41 -11.66 5.50
CA GLN A 102 -6.92 -11.94 6.86
C GLN A 102 -5.97 -12.80 7.72
N ASP A 103 -5.02 -13.47 7.09
CA ASP A 103 -3.98 -14.29 7.75
C ASP A 103 -2.85 -13.43 8.36
N GLY A 104 -2.86 -12.11 8.16
CA GLY A 104 -1.80 -11.21 8.63
C GLY A 104 -0.74 -10.90 7.58
N PHE A 105 -0.75 -11.58 6.43
CA PHE A 105 0.33 -11.49 5.46
C PHE A 105 0.32 -10.18 4.66
N CYS A 106 1.45 -9.47 4.66
CA CYS A 106 1.66 -8.31 3.81
C CYS A 106 2.49 -8.68 2.56
N ALA A 107 1.85 -8.74 1.39
CA ALA A 107 2.52 -9.05 0.12
C ALA A 107 3.52 -7.97 -0.36
N ARG A 108 3.62 -6.83 0.32
CA ARG A 108 4.61 -5.77 0.03
C ARG A 108 5.93 -6.03 0.74
N CYS A 109 5.90 -6.16 2.08
CA CYS A 109 7.11 -6.36 2.89
C CYS A 109 7.44 -7.82 3.13
N GLY A 110 6.51 -8.74 2.88
CA GLY A 110 6.73 -10.15 3.08
C GLY A 110 6.69 -10.64 4.52
N HIS A 111 6.10 -9.86 5.43
CA HIS A 111 5.96 -10.20 6.83
C HIS A 111 4.51 -10.50 7.18
N ASN A 112 4.32 -11.29 8.23
CA ASN A 112 3.05 -11.47 8.89
C ASN A 112 2.91 -10.45 10.02
N LEU A 113 1.76 -9.78 10.08
CA LEU A 113 1.38 -8.99 11.23
C LEU A 113 0.90 -9.93 12.34
N LEU A 114 1.38 -9.73 13.56
CA LEU A 114 0.88 -10.40 14.75
C LEU A 114 -0.52 -9.88 15.08
N LEU A 115 -1.54 -10.65 14.72
CA LEU A 115 -2.94 -10.30 14.92
C LEU A 115 -3.48 -10.96 16.19
N PRO A 116 -4.14 -10.21 17.09
CA PRO A 116 -4.81 -10.80 18.24
C PRO A 116 -5.85 -11.85 17.81
N PRO A 117 -5.93 -13.01 18.50
CA PRO A 117 -6.83 -14.09 18.13
C PRO A 117 -8.30 -13.67 18.11
N GLU A 118 -8.69 -12.74 18.99
CA GLU A 118 -10.03 -12.19 19.11
C GLU A 118 -10.44 -11.23 17.99
N PHE A 119 -9.51 -10.83 17.11
CA PHE A 119 -9.86 -9.92 16.01
C PHE A 119 -10.81 -10.58 15.02
N THR A 120 -11.91 -9.86 14.74
CA THR A 120 -12.81 -10.16 13.62
C THR A 120 -12.10 -10.00 12.28
N ALA A 121 -12.65 -10.59 11.21
CA ALA A 121 -12.11 -10.44 9.86
C ALA A 121 -11.95 -8.96 9.42
N ALA A 122 -12.88 -8.09 9.83
CA ALA A 122 -12.81 -6.65 9.57
C ALA A 122 -11.64 -5.99 10.31
N GLN A 123 -11.45 -6.31 11.59
CA GLN A 123 -10.33 -5.80 12.39
C GLN A 123 -8.98 -6.29 11.84
N ARG A 124 -8.86 -7.57 11.45
CA ARG A 124 -7.66 -8.11 10.80
C ARG A 124 -7.34 -7.37 9.50
N THR A 125 -8.36 -7.14 8.68
CA THR A 125 -8.24 -6.38 7.43
C THR A 125 -7.75 -4.95 7.69
N ALA A 126 -8.35 -4.27 8.67
CA ALA A 126 -8.00 -2.89 9.03
C ALA A 126 -6.58 -2.80 9.59
N ALA A 127 -6.16 -3.73 10.45
CA ALA A 127 -4.80 -3.77 11.01
C ALA A 127 -3.73 -3.85 9.91
N ILE A 128 -3.99 -4.63 8.86
CA ILE A 128 -3.05 -4.80 7.75
C ILE A 128 -3.08 -3.61 6.80
N GLU A 129 -4.23 -2.97 6.61
CA GLU A 129 -4.30 -1.70 5.89
C GLU A 129 -3.53 -0.60 6.61
N LEU A 130 -3.70 -0.49 7.94
CA LEU A 130 -2.91 0.40 8.77
C LEU A 130 -1.42 0.11 8.64
N HIS A 131 -0.99 -1.15 8.75
CA HIS A 131 0.39 -1.53 8.46
C HIS A 131 0.84 -1.05 7.07
N ALA A 132 0.09 -1.39 6.02
CA ALA A 132 0.45 -1.07 4.64
C ALA A 132 0.56 0.44 4.38
N LEU A 133 -0.26 1.25 5.04
CA LEU A 133 -0.37 2.70 4.84
C LEU A 133 0.50 3.50 5.78
N ASP A 134 0.62 3.12 7.04
CA ASP A 134 1.27 3.95 8.04
C ASP A 134 2.72 3.52 8.29
N TRP A 135 3.07 2.23 8.24
CA TRP A 135 4.41 1.81 8.68
C TRP A 135 5.12 0.67 7.92
N CYS A 136 4.54 0.14 6.85
CA CYS A 136 5.18 -0.88 6.02
C CYS A 136 6.51 -0.35 5.42
N PRO A 137 7.65 -1.05 5.59
CA PRO A 137 8.96 -0.58 5.12
C PRO A 137 9.10 -0.62 3.59
N ARG A 138 8.33 -1.47 2.90
CA ARG A 138 8.27 -1.55 1.42
C ARG A 138 7.03 -0.85 0.84
N ALA A 139 6.50 0.16 1.53
CA ALA A 139 5.46 1.00 0.94
C ALA A 139 5.99 1.76 -0.30
N CYS A 140 5.11 2.08 -1.25
CA CYS A 140 5.51 2.83 -2.43
C CYS A 140 5.84 4.29 -2.10
N ALA A 141 6.55 4.97 -3.00
CA ALA A 141 6.95 6.37 -2.84
C ALA A 141 5.75 7.28 -2.50
N ALA A 142 4.62 7.15 -3.21
CA ALA A 142 3.42 7.93 -2.92
C ALA A 142 2.93 7.78 -1.47
N VAL A 143 2.93 6.56 -0.93
CA VAL A 143 2.56 6.32 0.48
C VAL A 143 3.61 6.91 1.43
N MET A 144 4.90 6.82 1.10
CA MET A 144 5.96 7.44 1.91
C MET A 144 5.85 8.97 1.92
N ASP A 145 5.54 9.60 0.79
CA ASP A 145 5.31 11.04 0.67
C ASP A 145 4.09 11.47 1.51
N GLU A 146 3.00 10.71 1.43
CA GLU A 146 1.81 10.94 2.25
C GLU A 146 2.12 10.85 3.75
N ARG A 147 2.92 9.86 4.18
CA ARG A 147 3.37 9.74 5.58
C ARG A 147 4.19 10.95 6.00
N GLN A 148 5.12 11.40 5.16
CA GLN A 148 5.96 12.56 5.47
C GLN A 148 5.11 13.83 5.64
N VAL A 149 4.14 14.05 4.73
CA VAL A 149 3.22 15.19 4.81
C VAL A 149 2.34 15.09 6.06
N LYS A 150 1.76 13.92 6.35
CA LYS A 150 0.90 13.68 7.53
C LYS A 150 1.68 13.90 8.83
N ARG A 151 2.90 13.37 8.93
CA ARG A 151 3.81 13.59 10.06
C ARG A 151 4.12 15.07 10.27
N ARG A 152 4.52 15.80 9.22
CA ARG A 152 4.80 17.25 9.30
C ARG A 152 3.58 18.00 9.84
N ARG A 153 2.39 17.69 9.34
CA ARG A 153 1.13 18.31 9.80
C ARG A 153 0.84 18.02 11.27
N LEU A 154 1.07 16.80 11.74
CA LEU A 154 0.88 16.41 13.14
C LEU A 154 1.85 17.14 14.08
N ASN A 155 3.13 17.24 13.69
CA ASN A 155 4.12 17.99 14.47
C ASN A 155 3.76 19.48 14.57
N LEU A 156 3.24 20.09 13.49
CA LEU A 156 2.84 21.51 13.50
C LEU A 156 1.69 21.81 14.47
N VAL A 157 0.88 20.82 14.82
CA VAL A 157 -0.27 20.97 15.75
C VAL A 157 -0.01 20.37 17.12
N GLY A 158 1.26 20.04 17.45
CA GLY A 158 1.63 19.48 18.75
C GLY A 158 1.10 18.06 19.00
N ARG A 159 0.98 17.25 17.94
CA ARG A 159 0.55 15.85 17.99
C ARG A 159 1.69 14.90 17.64
N GLU A 160 2.85 15.11 18.25
CA GLU A 160 4.07 14.36 17.99
C GLU A 160 3.92 12.86 18.33
N GLU A 161 3.09 12.51 19.32
CA GLU A 161 2.79 11.11 19.66
C GLU A 161 2.12 10.37 18.50
N ASP A 162 1.16 11.02 17.83
CA ASP A 162 0.49 10.44 16.66
C ASP A 162 1.44 10.30 15.47
N ALA A 163 2.39 11.23 15.33
CA ALA A 163 3.40 11.21 14.28
C ALA A 163 4.38 10.04 14.41
N GLN A 164 4.55 9.46 15.61
CA GLN A 164 5.40 8.29 15.86
C GLN A 164 4.83 7.00 15.27
N TYR A 165 3.52 6.95 15.00
CA TYR A 165 2.87 5.78 14.37
C TYR A 165 3.08 5.71 12.84
N LEU A 166 3.72 6.71 12.23
CA LEU A 166 4.04 6.71 10.81
C LEU A 166 5.51 6.32 10.60
N PHE A 167 5.85 5.35 9.75
CA PHE A 167 7.26 5.06 9.45
C PHE A 167 7.73 5.83 8.21
N VAL A 168 8.81 6.62 8.39
CA VAL A 168 9.54 7.30 7.32
C VAL A 168 11.03 7.01 7.51
N PRO A 169 11.70 6.31 6.56
CA PRO A 169 13.13 6.02 6.66
C PRO A 169 14.01 7.27 6.77
N GLY A 170 15.12 7.18 7.52
CA GLY A 170 16.13 8.24 7.60
C GLY A 170 15.85 9.37 8.61
N GLU A 171 14.70 9.37 9.27
CA GLU A 171 14.42 10.28 10.39
C GLU A 171 14.68 9.57 11.72
N LYS A 172 15.58 10.12 12.56
CA LYS A 172 15.85 9.59 13.89
C LYS A 172 14.62 9.78 14.77
N SER A 173 13.92 8.68 15.09
CA SER A 173 12.89 8.68 16.12
C SER A 173 13.54 9.09 17.44
N HIS A 174 13.17 10.27 17.95
CA HIS A 174 13.53 10.65 19.31
C HIS A 174 12.73 9.73 20.21
N GLY A 175 13.42 8.83 20.92
CA GLY A 175 12.80 7.81 21.75
C GLY A 175 11.93 8.43 22.83
N VAL A 176 10.61 8.46 22.58
CA VAL A 176 9.61 8.61 23.62
C VAL A 176 9.12 7.22 23.96
N LYS A 177 8.94 6.96 25.26
CA LYS A 177 8.65 5.65 25.85
C LYS A 177 7.42 4.99 25.19
N PRO A 178 7.39 3.65 25.08
CA PRO A 178 6.27 2.96 24.44
C PRO A 178 4.99 3.16 25.25
N VAL A 179 3.98 3.78 24.65
CA VAL A 179 2.59 3.62 25.08
C VAL A 179 2.02 2.47 24.25
N ILE A 180 1.50 1.45 24.93
CA ILE A 180 0.81 0.32 24.30
C ILE A 180 -0.59 0.81 23.92
N PRO A 181 -0.99 0.92 22.63
CA PRO A 181 -2.38 1.23 22.30
C PRO A 181 -3.14 -0.08 22.12
N PHE A 182 -3.16 -0.92 23.14
CA PHE A 182 -4.26 -1.87 23.34
C PHE A 182 -5.09 -1.36 24.50
N GLY A 183 -5.64 -0.16 24.29
CA GLY A 183 -6.66 0.46 25.12
C GLY A 183 -7.77 0.92 24.21
N THR A 184 -8.99 0.47 24.49
CA THR A 184 -10.26 0.85 23.87
C THR A 184 -10.31 2.28 23.34
N PRO A 185 -10.94 2.55 22.18
CA PRO A 185 -11.18 3.92 21.76
C PRO A 185 -12.06 4.58 22.82
N HIS A 186 -11.47 5.47 23.61
CA HIS A 186 -12.25 6.37 24.43
C HIS A 186 -13.08 7.18 23.46
N ALA A 187 -14.39 7.00 23.49
CA ALA A 187 -15.32 7.91 22.85
C ALA A 187 -15.07 9.29 23.45
N ALA A 188 -14.26 10.10 22.77
CA ALA A 188 -14.21 11.52 23.00
C ALA A 188 -15.46 12.08 22.32
N SER A 189 -16.50 12.23 23.13
CA SER A 189 -17.69 12.99 22.85
C SER A 189 -17.31 14.30 22.17
N LEU A 190 -17.49 14.40 20.85
CA LEU A 190 -17.51 15.67 20.15
C LEU A 190 -18.83 16.37 20.50
N SER A 191 -18.93 16.86 21.75
CA SER A 191 -19.93 17.84 22.11
C SER A 191 -19.45 19.18 21.59
N LEU A 192 -19.78 19.48 20.33
CA LEU A 192 -19.76 20.84 19.84
C LEU A 192 -20.71 21.67 20.72
N PRO A 193 -20.31 22.84 21.25
CA PRO A 193 -21.23 23.69 21.98
C PRO A 193 -22.32 24.19 21.03
N ILE A 194 -23.56 23.83 21.33
CA ILE A 194 -24.76 24.37 20.67
C ILE A 194 -24.76 25.88 20.94
N PRO A 195 -24.90 26.75 19.92
CA PRO A 195 -25.06 28.19 20.15
C PRO A 195 -26.36 28.42 20.92
N MET A 196 -26.25 28.89 22.16
CA MET A 196 -27.39 29.33 22.95
C MET A 196 -27.95 30.60 22.30
N LEU A 197 -29.03 30.46 21.54
CA LEU A 197 -29.88 31.59 21.18
C LEU A 197 -30.57 32.05 22.47
N HIS A 198 -30.14 33.20 22.98
CA HIS A 198 -30.81 33.85 24.11
C HIS A 198 -32.27 34.17 23.75
N PRO A 199 -33.25 33.84 24.62
CA PRO A 199 -34.60 34.37 24.48
C PRO A 199 -34.58 35.88 24.73
N LEU A 200 -35.23 36.65 23.86
CA LEU A 200 -35.56 38.04 24.14
C LEU A 200 -36.49 38.09 25.36
N SER A 201 -35.98 38.63 26.47
CA SER A 201 -36.77 38.94 27.67
C SER A 201 -37.84 39.97 27.28
N ASN A 202 -39.10 39.55 27.39
CA ASN A 202 -40.26 40.44 27.31
C ASN A 202 -40.58 40.87 28.74
N GLU A 203 -40.07 42.03 29.15
CA GLU A 203 -40.30 42.61 30.46
C GLU A 203 -41.24 43.79 30.24
N GLY A 204 -42.54 43.56 30.42
CA GLY A 204 -43.53 44.62 30.51
C GLY A 204 -43.32 45.41 31.80
N GLY A 205 -43.41 46.75 31.72
CA GLY A 205 -43.31 47.62 32.88
C GLY A 205 -43.75 49.05 32.57
N GLN A 206 -45.02 49.33 32.86
CA GLN A 206 -45.65 50.65 33.00
C GLN A 206 -44.78 51.67 33.76
N ALA A 207 -44.80 52.93 33.31
CA ALA A 207 -44.72 54.10 34.19
C ALA A 207 -45.28 55.36 33.50
N GLY A 208 -46.18 56.06 34.21
CA GLY A 208 -46.36 57.51 34.10
C GLY A 208 -47.39 58.03 33.12
#